data_AF-K7K674-F1
#
_entry.id   AF-K7K674-F1
#
_cell.length_a   1.000
_cell.length_b   1.000
_cell.length_c   1.000
_cell.angle_alpha   90.00
_cell.angle_beta   90.00
_cell.angle_gamma   90.00
#
_symmetry.space_group_name_H-M   'P 1'
#
loop_
_entity.id
_entity.type
_entity.pdbx_description
1 polymer ?
#
loop_
_entity_poly.entity_id
_entity_poly.type
_entity_poly.pdbx_seq_one_letter_code
_entity_poly.pdbx_strand_id
1 'polypeptide(L)'
;MSKEKDSDDNQVDTFSDSVMLERFHTLVEIDNLNLEPDWDPITELESILSDSYNMSSMSTHSATISQIEVHGTNVAAILEKLEVLLETSLEILSSDDEVKQQFHHVLEQLNQFKDQIPVRLHAVIYKLKSFIEDVDIRYATAQRTIQDYDQLLQSRSLLSKNLESAKAQQDKINLKVSEGKIQFEKINSEIDELEHKLCTLVMTRDKLKRALDNCAAENNKLKTQVAKWVPECKSIITALKEYETSYKVALTNKRKTEDEWADLKKTFVANKI
;
A
#
# COMPACT_ATOMS: atom_id res chain seq x y z
N MET A 1 -15.35 47.91 -60.25
CA MET A 1 -15.77 48.24 -58.88
C MET A 1 -16.25 46.97 -58.19
N SER A 2 -15.52 46.50 -57.18
CA SER A 2 -16.05 45.92 -55.93
C SER A 2 -14.84 45.68 -55.03
N LYS A 3 -14.79 46.51 -54.00
CA LYS A 3 -13.81 46.56 -52.92
C LYS A 3 -14.19 45.51 -51.87
N GLU A 4 -13.16 44.91 -51.27
CA GLU A 4 -12.97 44.82 -49.80
C GLU A 4 -13.99 44.03 -48.98
N LYS A 5 -13.49 42.96 -48.34
CA LYS A 5 -13.82 42.66 -46.94
C LYS A 5 -12.71 41.83 -46.32
N ASP A 6 -11.95 42.49 -45.46
CA ASP A 6 -11.20 41.87 -44.36
C ASP A 6 -12.12 40.99 -43.52
N SER A 7 -11.61 39.85 -43.09
CA SER A 7 -12.12 39.12 -41.93
C SER A 7 -10.91 38.72 -41.10
N ASP A 8 -10.51 39.65 -40.25
CA ASP A 8 -9.64 39.42 -39.10
C ASP A 8 -10.44 38.54 -38.13
N ASP A 9 -10.02 37.30 -37.91
CA ASP A 9 -10.58 36.43 -36.87
C ASP A 9 -9.42 35.85 -36.06
N ASN A 10 -8.83 36.73 -35.24
CA ASN A 10 -7.92 36.35 -34.16
C ASN A 10 -8.76 35.82 -32.99
N GLN A 11 -9.33 34.63 -33.12
CA GLN A 11 -9.73 33.86 -31.94
C GLN A 11 -8.50 33.13 -31.41
N VAL A 12 -7.95 33.72 -30.35
CA VAL A 12 -6.97 33.10 -29.46
C VAL A 12 -7.61 31.83 -28.90
N ASP A 13 -7.13 30.70 -29.38
CA ASP A 13 -7.62 29.35 -29.13
C ASP A 13 -7.24 28.90 -27.70
N THR A 14 -7.99 29.41 -26.70
CA THR A 14 -7.90 28.98 -25.29
C THR A 14 -8.69 27.71 -25.00
N PHE A 15 -9.29 27.07 -26.02
CA PHE A 15 -10.17 25.92 -25.83
C PHE A 15 -9.45 24.58 -25.62
N SER A 16 -8.15 24.48 -25.92
CA SER A 16 -7.45 23.19 -25.84
C SER A 16 -6.90 22.84 -24.44
N ASP A 17 -6.54 23.82 -23.61
CA ASP A 17 -6.00 23.53 -22.27
C ASP A 17 -7.10 23.11 -21.27
N SER A 18 -8.28 23.74 -21.34
CA SER A 18 -9.34 23.52 -20.34
C SER A 18 -9.97 22.12 -20.42
N VAL A 19 -10.19 21.59 -21.64
CA VAL A 19 -10.91 20.32 -21.83
C VAL A 19 -10.05 19.11 -21.46
N MET A 20 -8.72 19.21 -21.58
CA MET A 20 -7.83 18.15 -21.11
C MET A 20 -7.72 18.18 -19.58
N LEU A 21 -7.52 19.35 -18.97
CA LEU A 21 -7.44 19.49 -17.51
C LEU A 21 -8.69 18.99 -16.77
N GLU A 22 -9.88 19.26 -17.30
CA GLU A 22 -11.13 18.93 -16.60
C GLU A 22 -11.44 17.42 -16.56
N ARG A 23 -10.86 16.62 -17.47
CA ARG A 23 -11.04 15.15 -17.45
C ARG A 23 -10.06 14.41 -16.54
N PHE A 24 -8.92 14.99 -16.21
CA PHE A 24 -7.90 14.32 -15.38
C PHE A 24 -8.01 14.67 -13.89
N HIS A 25 -8.60 15.81 -13.53
CA HIS A 25 -8.79 16.18 -12.12
C HIS A 25 -9.75 15.27 -11.33
N THR A 26 -10.50 14.37 -11.98
CA THR A 26 -11.31 13.37 -11.27
C THR A 26 -10.52 12.15 -10.78
N LEU A 27 -9.20 12.06 -11.04
CA LEU A 27 -8.42 10.91 -10.56
C LEU A 27 -7.92 11.09 -9.13
N VAL A 28 -8.88 10.87 -8.23
CA VAL A 28 -8.73 10.21 -6.93
C VAL A 28 -7.69 10.81 -5.98
N GLU A 29 -8.22 11.57 -5.01
CA GLU A 29 -7.64 11.81 -3.69
C GLU A 29 -7.22 10.49 -2.99
N ILE A 30 -6.11 9.88 -3.40
CA ILE A 30 -5.47 8.80 -2.64
C ILE A 30 -4.62 9.37 -1.49
N ASP A 31 -4.47 10.71 -1.43
CA ASP A 31 -3.81 11.41 -0.32
C ASP A 31 -4.47 11.18 1.05
N ASN A 32 -5.69 10.63 1.10
CA ASN A 32 -6.38 10.30 2.34
C ASN A 32 -5.99 8.95 2.99
N LEU A 33 -4.95 8.25 2.51
CA LEU A 33 -4.48 7.02 3.19
C LEU A 33 -3.62 7.26 4.44
N ASN A 34 -3.31 8.51 4.80
CA ASN A 34 -2.54 8.86 6.00
C ASN A 34 -3.40 9.06 7.26
N LEU A 35 -4.47 8.29 7.43
CA LEU A 35 -5.04 8.09 8.78
C LEU A 35 -4.23 6.99 9.47
N GLU A 36 -2.95 7.27 9.70
CA GLU A 36 -2.18 6.53 10.70
C GLU A 36 -2.76 6.97 12.05
N PRO A 37 -3.44 6.09 12.80
CA PRO A 37 -3.89 6.46 14.13
C PRO A 37 -2.65 6.79 14.97
N ASP A 38 -2.72 7.88 15.75
CA ASP A 38 -1.67 8.31 16.71
C ASP A 38 -1.36 7.24 17.79
N TRP A 39 -2.10 6.13 17.76
CA TRP A 39 -2.02 5.02 18.68
C TRP A 39 -1.66 3.73 17.93
N ASP A 40 -0.52 3.14 18.31
CA ASP A 40 -0.09 1.83 17.83
C ASP A 40 -0.36 0.74 18.89
N PRO A 41 -1.40 -0.11 18.68
CA PRO A 41 -1.74 -1.18 19.62
C PRO A 41 -0.63 -2.22 19.78
N ILE A 42 0.23 -2.41 18.78
CA ILE A 42 1.32 -3.40 18.84
C ILE A 42 2.40 -2.92 19.80
N THR A 43 2.78 -1.65 19.70
CA THR A 43 3.74 -1.03 20.62
C THR A 43 3.21 -0.98 22.05
N GLU A 44 1.93 -0.66 22.26
CA GLU A 44 1.35 -0.67 23.62
C GLU A 44 1.36 -2.08 24.23
N LEU A 45 0.95 -3.10 23.45
CA LEU A 45 0.94 -4.48 23.93
C LEU A 45 2.36 -4.98 24.24
N GLU A 46 3.36 -4.57 23.46
CA GLU A 46 4.77 -4.86 23.73
C GLU A 46 5.23 -4.25 25.05
N SER A 47 4.87 -2.99 25.33
CA SER A 47 5.16 -2.34 26.61
C SER A 47 4.53 -3.10 27.78
N ILE A 48 3.25 -3.44 27.69
CA ILE A 48 2.52 -4.16 28.76
C ILE A 48 3.14 -5.53 29.02
N LEU A 49 3.56 -6.24 27.98
CA LEU A 49 4.13 -7.59 28.11
C LEU A 49 5.62 -7.58 28.49
N SER A 50 6.32 -6.47 28.28
CA SER A 50 7.72 -6.29 28.67
C SER A 50 7.91 -6.10 30.17
N ASP A 51 6.87 -5.64 30.88
CA ASP A 51 6.92 -5.50 32.33
C ASP A 51 7.27 -6.83 32.99
N SER A 52 8.46 -6.88 33.59
CA SER A 52 8.99 -8.09 34.18
C SER A 52 8.22 -8.40 35.47
N TYR A 53 7.61 -9.58 35.53
CA TYR A 53 7.24 -10.19 36.79
C TYR A 53 8.31 -11.22 37.12
N ASN A 54 8.99 -11.04 38.26
CA ASN A 54 10.02 -11.97 38.70
C ASN A 54 9.38 -13.34 38.97
N MET A 55 9.67 -14.28 38.09
CA MET A 55 9.24 -15.67 38.16
C MET A 55 10.04 -16.38 39.26
N SER A 56 9.42 -16.69 40.41
CA SER A 56 9.98 -17.70 41.31
C SER A 56 9.32 -19.05 41.01
N SER A 57 10.08 -19.97 40.41
CA SER A 57 9.61 -21.34 40.16
C SER A 57 9.37 -22.07 41.48
N MET A 58 8.17 -22.60 41.67
CA MET A 58 7.86 -23.43 42.84
C MET A 58 8.14 -24.90 42.51
N SER A 59 9.04 -25.51 43.28
CA SER A 59 9.38 -26.93 43.17
C SER A 59 8.45 -27.74 44.05
N THR A 60 7.64 -28.61 43.45
CA THR A 60 6.76 -29.54 44.15
C THR A 60 7.48 -30.85 44.40
N HIS A 61 7.64 -31.20 45.68
CA HIS A 61 8.04 -32.53 46.11
C HIS A 61 6.87 -33.18 46.82
N SER A 62 6.50 -34.36 46.34
CA SER A 62 5.44 -35.19 46.89
C SER A 62 6.06 -36.43 47.54
N ALA A 63 5.58 -36.78 48.73
CA ALA A 63 6.04 -37.93 49.50
C ALA A 63 4.82 -38.71 50.02
N THR A 64 4.91 -40.04 49.92
CA THR A 64 3.86 -41.01 50.22
C THR A 64 4.05 -41.57 51.63
N ILE A 65 2.96 -41.64 52.41
CA ILE A 65 2.95 -42.15 53.78
C ILE A 65 2.27 -43.51 53.83
N SER A 66 2.80 -44.36 54.73
CA SER A 66 2.29 -45.69 55.02
C SER A 66 1.45 -45.68 56.31
N GLN A 67 0.36 -46.45 56.30
CA GLN A 67 -0.53 -46.66 57.44
C GLN A 67 0.17 -47.45 58.56
N ILE A 68 0.02 -47.00 59.80
CA ILE A 68 0.41 -47.76 60.99
C ILE A 68 -0.71 -47.72 62.03
N GLU A 69 -1.18 -48.91 62.42
CA GLU A 69 -2.04 -49.14 63.57
C GLU A 69 -1.19 -49.58 64.77
N VAL A 70 -1.27 -48.86 65.90
CA VAL A 70 -0.80 -49.35 67.20
C VAL A 70 -1.85 -49.04 68.28
N HIS A 71 -2.27 -50.09 68.98
CA HIS A 71 -3.17 -50.07 70.14
C HIS A 71 -2.36 -50.14 71.43
N GLY A 72 -2.32 -49.06 72.22
CA GLY A 72 -1.75 -49.06 73.56
C GLY A 72 -1.95 -47.73 74.28
N THR A 73 -2.66 -47.75 75.42
CA THR A 73 -3.04 -46.57 76.22
C THR A 73 -1.89 -46.06 77.11
N ASN A 74 -0.74 -45.73 76.51
CA ASN A 74 0.39 -45.08 77.18
C ASN A 74 0.71 -43.77 76.44
N VAL A 75 1.03 -42.69 77.18
CA VAL A 75 1.47 -41.41 76.61
C VAL A 75 2.59 -41.59 75.59
N ALA A 76 3.51 -42.52 75.81
CA ALA A 76 4.57 -42.84 74.86
C ALA A 76 4.02 -43.31 73.49
N ALA A 77 3.03 -44.20 73.49
CA ALA A 77 2.41 -44.70 72.25
C ALA A 77 1.57 -43.63 71.55
N ILE A 78 0.92 -42.74 72.32
CA ILE A 78 0.18 -41.60 71.76
C ILE A 78 1.16 -40.63 71.06
N LEU A 79 2.31 -40.36 71.67
CA LEU A 79 3.35 -39.52 71.08
C LEU A 79 3.99 -40.17 69.84
N GLU A 80 4.23 -41.48 69.85
CA GLU A 80 4.70 -42.24 68.68
C GLU A 80 3.70 -42.15 67.53
N LYS A 81 2.40 -42.28 67.81
CA LYS A 81 1.36 -42.08 66.78
C LYS A 81 1.33 -40.65 66.26
N LEU A 82 1.52 -39.65 67.12
CA LEU A 82 1.64 -38.25 66.69
C LEU A 82 2.84 -38.04 65.77
N GLU A 83 3.98 -38.63 66.12
CA GLU A 83 5.20 -38.57 65.32
C GLU A 83 4.98 -39.17 63.92
N VAL A 84 4.36 -40.35 63.82
CA VAL A 84 3.98 -40.95 62.53
C VAL A 84 3.02 -40.04 61.74
N LEU A 85 2.03 -39.44 62.40
CA LEU A 85 1.11 -38.52 61.74
C LEU A 85 1.84 -37.26 61.24
N LEU A 86 2.84 -36.75 61.95
CA LEU A 86 3.63 -35.58 61.56
C LEU A 86 4.50 -35.83 60.33
N GLU A 87 4.81 -37.08 59.99
CA GLU A 87 5.43 -37.45 58.71
C GLU A 87 4.47 -37.29 57.51
N THR A 88 3.18 -37.01 57.77
CA THR A 88 2.20 -36.77 56.72
C THR A 88 2.46 -35.45 55.99
N SER A 89 2.48 -35.50 54.66
CA SER A 89 2.62 -34.31 53.83
C SER A 89 1.44 -33.36 54.04
N LEU A 90 1.70 -32.07 53.88
CA LEU A 90 0.68 -31.03 54.07
C LEU A 90 -0.50 -31.18 53.09
N GLU A 91 -0.22 -31.68 51.89
CA GLU A 91 -1.22 -31.97 50.85
C GLU A 91 -2.21 -33.02 51.31
N ILE A 92 -1.71 -34.14 51.84
CA ILE A 92 -2.55 -35.24 52.35
C ILE A 92 -3.27 -34.78 53.62
N LEU A 93 -2.57 -34.11 54.55
CA LEU A 93 -3.18 -33.55 55.75
C LEU A 93 -4.35 -32.60 55.43
N SER A 94 -4.23 -31.79 54.38
CA SER A 94 -5.30 -30.87 53.97
C SER A 94 -6.47 -31.59 53.30
N SER A 95 -6.23 -32.65 52.54
CA SER A 95 -7.23 -33.27 51.66
C SER A 95 -7.88 -34.53 52.23
N ASP A 96 -7.23 -35.21 53.17
CA ASP A 96 -7.69 -36.45 53.78
C ASP A 96 -8.32 -36.16 55.14
N ASP A 97 -9.65 -36.23 55.20
CA ASP A 97 -10.40 -36.02 56.43
C ASP A 97 -10.11 -37.13 57.48
N GLU A 98 -9.74 -38.34 57.06
CA GLU A 98 -9.40 -39.42 57.98
C GLU A 98 -8.11 -39.10 58.74
N VAL A 99 -7.07 -38.63 58.04
CA VAL A 99 -5.81 -38.19 58.66
C VAL A 99 -6.06 -37.04 59.64
N LYS A 100 -6.91 -36.07 59.29
CA LYS A 100 -7.32 -34.98 60.20
C LYS A 100 -8.02 -35.50 61.45
N GLN A 101 -8.95 -36.44 61.30
CA GLN A 101 -9.62 -37.05 62.45
C GLN A 101 -8.63 -37.80 63.34
N GLN A 102 -7.62 -38.48 62.75
CA GLN A 102 -6.55 -39.10 63.53
C GLN A 102 -5.73 -38.06 64.31
N PHE A 103 -5.39 -36.92 63.71
CA PHE A 103 -4.76 -35.80 64.42
C PHE A 103 -5.62 -35.29 65.58
N HIS A 104 -6.90 -35.02 65.34
CA HIS A 104 -7.82 -34.56 66.38
C HIS A 104 -7.94 -35.57 67.53
N HIS A 105 -8.05 -36.86 67.21
CA HIS A 105 -8.13 -37.92 68.20
C HIS A 105 -6.85 -38.00 69.04
N VAL A 106 -5.67 -37.99 68.42
CA VAL A 106 -4.38 -38.02 69.12
C VAL A 106 -4.20 -36.78 70.00
N LEU A 107 -4.57 -35.59 69.50
CA LEU A 107 -4.50 -34.34 70.26
C LEU A 107 -5.49 -34.33 71.45
N GLU A 108 -6.67 -34.93 71.30
CA GLU A 108 -7.64 -35.10 72.37
C GLU A 108 -7.13 -36.06 73.45
N GLN A 109 -6.56 -37.20 73.04
CA GLN A 109 -5.90 -38.14 73.96
C GLN A 109 -4.77 -37.46 74.74
N LEU A 110 -3.90 -36.69 74.07
CA LEU A 110 -2.85 -35.93 74.75
C LEU A 110 -3.40 -34.91 75.75
N ASN A 111 -4.53 -34.26 75.44
CA ASN A 111 -5.17 -33.35 76.37
C ASN A 111 -5.74 -34.06 77.62
N GLN A 112 -6.21 -35.31 77.49
CA GLN A 112 -6.67 -36.12 78.62
C GLN A 112 -5.51 -36.53 79.55
N PHE A 113 -4.32 -36.78 79.00
CA PHE A 113 -3.12 -37.16 79.76
C PHE A 113 -2.16 -35.97 80.01
N LYS A 114 -2.68 -34.74 80.06
CA LYS A 114 -1.86 -33.52 80.12
C LYS A 114 -0.83 -33.49 81.25
N ASP A 115 -1.18 -34.04 82.42
CA ASP A 115 -0.31 -34.09 83.61
C ASP A 115 0.89 -35.06 83.46
N GLN A 116 0.80 -35.98 82.50
CA GLN A 116 1.86 -36.95 82.19
C GLN A 116 2.75 -36.50 81.03
N ILE A 117 2.37 -35.42 80.32
CA ILE A 117 3.13 -34.88 79.20
C ILE A 117 4.20 -33.90 79.72
N PRO A 118 5.46 -34.03 79.27
CA PRO A 118 6.51 -33.05 79.60
C PRO A 118 6.08 -31.63 79.26
N VAL A 119 6.21 -30.70 80.22
CA VAL A 119 5.78 -29.29 80.11
C VAL A 119 6.29 -28.60 78.84
N ARG A 120 7.51 -28.95 78.38
CA ARG A 120 8.11 -28.44 77.14
C ARG A 120 7.28 -28.72 75.87
N LEU A 121 6.47 -29.79 75.85
CA LEU A 121 5.64 -30.16 74.71
C LEU A 121 4.28 -29.48 74.71
N HIS A 122 3.81 -28.97 75.85
CA HIS A 122 2.48 -28.34 75.93
C HIS A 122 2.32 -27.20 74.92
N ALA A 123 3.34 -26.36 74.76
CA ALA A 123 3.31 -25.27 73.78
C ALA A 123 3.28 -25.76 72.33
N VAL A 124 3.98 -26.86 72.02
CA VAL A 124 4.00 -27.46 70.68
C VAL A 124 2.65 -28.07 70.34
N ILE A 125 2.08 -28.85 71.26
CA ILE A 125 0.76 -29.48 71.11
C ILE A 125 -0.32 -28.42 70.90
N TYR A 126 -0.28 -27.32 71.66
CA TYR A 126 -1.22 -26.22 71.51
C TYR A 126 -1.11 -25.56 70.12
N LYS A 127 0.12 -25.27 69.66
CA LYS A 127 0.35 -24.73 68.32
C LYS A 127 -0.11 -25.69 67.23
N LEU A 128 0.17 -26.98 67.38
CA LEU A 128 -0.24 -28.00 66.42
C LEU A 128 -1.76 -28.08 66.35
N LYS A 129 -2.45 -28.09 67.49
CA LYS A 129 -3.92 -28.06 67.52
C LYS A 129 -4.48 -26.88 66.73
N SER A 130 -4.00 -25.67 67.02
CA SER A 130 -4.41 -24.47 66.29
C SER A 130 -4.05 -24.52 64.80
N PHE A 131 -2.96 -25.19 64.42
CA PHE A 131 -2.56 -25.36 63.03
C PHE A 131 -3.51 -26.30 62.28
N ILE A 132 -3.86 -27.44 62.89
CA ILE A 132 -4.75 -28.45 62.28
C ILE A 132 -6.16 -27.88 62.08
N GLU A 133 -6.63 -26.99 62.96
CA GLU A 133 -7.97 -26.40 62.89
C GLU A 133 -8.25 -25.59 61.61
N ASP A 134 -7.23 -25.04 60.94
CA ASP A 134 -7.40 -24.18 59.76
C ASP A 134 -6.44 -24.47 58.60
N VAL A 135 -5.65 -25.56 58.70
CA VAL A 135 -4.67 -25.94 57.69
C VAL A 135 -5.32 -26.20 56.32
N ASP A 136 -6.51 -26.79 56.30
CA ASP A 136 -7.25 -27.14 55.08
C ASP A 136 -7.68 -25.90 54.30
N ILE A 137 -8.25 -24.91 54.99
CA ILE A 137 -8.68 -23.65 54.40
C ILE A 137 -7.46 -22.90 53.87
N ARG A 138 -6.38 -22.80 54.66
CA ARG A 138 -5.17 -22.08 54.25
C ARG A 138 -4.49 -22.77 53.07
N TYR A 139 -4.31 -24.08 53.12
CA TYR A 139 -3.66 -24.85 52.07
C TYR A 139 -4.48 -24.81 50.78
N ALA A 140 -5.80 -25.05 50.84
CA ALA A 140 -6.66 -24.98 49.66
C ALA A 140 -6.69 -23.57 49.03
N THR A 141 -6.68 -22.52 49.85
CA THR A 141 -6.63 -21.13 49.36
C THR A 141 -5.30 -20.83 48.68
N ALA A 142 -4.17 -21.26 49.27
CA ALA A 142 -2.86 -21.12 48.68
C ALA A 142 -2.75 -21.89 47.36
N GLN A 143 -3.21 -23.15 47.33
CA GLN A 143 -3.19 -23.99 46.14
C GLN A 143 -4.02 -23.39 45.00
N ARG A 144 -5.21 -22.85 45.29
CA ARG A 144 -6.02 -22.15 44.30
C ARG A 144 -5.31 -20.92 43.75
N THR A 145 -4.69 -20.12 44.62
CA THR A 145 -3.94 -18.92 44.22
C THR A 145 -2.78 -19.29 43.29
N ILE A 146 -2.06 -20.37 43.59
CA ILE A 146 -0.98 -20.89 42.75
C ILE A 146 -1.51 -21.32 41.38
N GLN A 147 -2.60 -22.09 41.34
CA GLN A 147 -3.22 -22.55 40.10
C GLN A 147 -3.71 -21.38 39.22
N ASP A 148 -4.38 -20.40 39.83
CA ASP A 148 -4.85 -19.19 39.13
C ASP A 148 -3.67 -18.41 38.55
N TYR A 149 -2.58 -18.28 39.32
CA TYR A 149 -1.36 -17.61 38.88
C TYR A 149 -0.69 -18.33 37.71
N ASP A 150 -0.56 -19.67 37.76
CA ASP A 150 -0.02 -20.47 36.68
C ASP A 150 -0.85 -20.34 35.39
N GLN A 151 -2.18 -20.28 35.51
CA GLN A 151 -3.07 -20.06 34.37
C GLN A 151 -2.87 -18.66 33.75
N LEU A 152 -2.69 -17.63 34.58
CA LEU A 152 -2.38 -16.27 34.11
C LEU A 152 -1.03 -16.22 33.40
N LEU A 153 -0.01 -16.92 33.90
CA LEU A 153 1.30 -17.03 33.25
C LEU A 153 1.21 -17.71 31.87
N GLN A 154 0.43 -18.80 31.76
CA GLN A 154 0.19 -19.47 30.49
C GLN A 154 -0.52 -18.54 29.49
N SER A 155 -1.54 -17.79 29.96
CA SER A 155 -2.28 -16.82 29.14
C SER A 155 -1.36 -15.71 28.63
N ARG A 156 -0.49 -15.17 29.49
CA ARG A 156 0.54 -14.20 29.11
C ARG A 156 1.47 -14.77 28.04
N SER A 157 1.98 -15.99 28.23
CA SER A 157 2.88 -16.63 27.25
C SER A 157 2.21 -16.78 25.88
N LEU A 158 0.92 -17.14 25.86
CA LEU A 158 0.15 -17.22 24.62
C LEU A 158 0.00 -15.83 23.95
N LEU A 159 -0.32 -14.79 24.72
CA LEU A 159 -0.39 -13.42 24.22
C LEU A 159 0.95 -12.93 23.66
N SER A 160 2.07 -13.23 24.31
CA SER A 160 3.41 -12.92 23.79
C SER A 160 3.68 -13.60 22.44
N LYS A 161 3.31 -14.87 22.28
CA LYS A 161 3.46 -15.57 20.98
C LYS A 161 2.59 -14.95 19.90
N ASN A 162 1.37 -14.56 20.24
CA ASN A 162 0.46 -13.88 19.31
C ASN A 162 1.01 -12.49 18.90
N LEU A 163 1.59 -11.74 19.85
CA LEU A 163 2.25 -10.46 19.58
C LEU A 163 3.40 -10.63 18.58
N GLU A 164 4.29 -11.60 18.80
CA GLU A 164 5.39 -11.89 17.86
C GLU A 164 4.88 -12.23 16.45
N SER A 165 3.83 -13.04 16.36
CA SER A 165 3.18 -13.34 15.07
C SER A 165 2.57 -12.10 14.43
N ALA A 166 1.95 -11.21 15.21
CA ALA A 166 1.35 -9.97 14.72
C ALA A 166 2.42 -9.00 14.21
N LYS A 167 3.54 -8.83 14.93
CA LYS A 167 4.69 -8.02 14.50
C LYS A 167 5.26 -8.50 13.17
N ALA A 168 5.51 -9.80 13.05
CA ALA A 168 6.00 -10.37 11.79
C ALA A 168 5.03 -10.16 10.62
N GLN A 169 3.72 -10.18 10.86
CA GLN A 169 2.72 -9.85 9.84
C GLN A 169 2.70 -8.36 9.50
N GLN A 170 2.80 -7.48 10.51
CA GLN A 170 2.87 -6.03 10.32
C GLN A 170 4.09 -5.66 9.47
N ASP A 171 5.27 -6.19 9.77
CA ASP A 171 6.49 -5.97 8.99
C ASP A 171 6.32 -6.36 7.52
N LYS A 172 5.71 -7.53 7.29
CA LYS A 172 5.43 -8.01 5.93
C LYS A 172 4.44 -7.10 5.18
N ILE A 173 3.44 -6.58 5.88
CA ILE A 173 2.48 -5.63 5.30
C ILE A 173 3.18 -4.31 4.98
N ASN A 174 3.96 -3.76 5.92
CA ASN A 174 4.71 -2.52 5.75
C ASN A 174 5.67 -2.58 4.55
N LEU A 175 6.34 -3.72 4.36
CA LEU A 175 7.17 -3.95 3.17
C LEU A 175 6.37 -3.86 1.88
N LYS A 176 5.22 -4.54 1.81
CA LYS A 176 4.33 -4.51 0.63
C LYS A 176 3.75 -3.13 0.37
N VAL A 177 3.38 -2.40 1.42
CA VAL A 177 2.91 -1.01 1.32
C VAL A 177 4.01 -0.14 0.72
N SER A 178 5.25 -0.29 1.19
CA SER A 178 6.40 0.44 0.66
C SER A 178 6.68 0.11 -0.81
N GLU A 179 6.65 -1.18 -1.18
CA GLU A 179 6.77 -1.62 -2.57
C GLU A 179 5.64 -1.05 -3.45
N GLY A 180 4.40 -1.10 -2.96
CA GLY A 180 3.24 -0.53 -3.64
C GLY A 180 3.37 0.98 -3.86
N LYS A 181 3.87 1.71 -2.87
CA LYS A 181 4.14 3.15 -2.97
C LYS A 181 5.17 3.46 -4.05
N ILE A 182 6.27 2.70 -4.10
CA ILE A 182 7.30 2.87 -5.14
C ILE A 182 6.72 2.62 -6.55
N GLN A 183 5.90 1.57 -6.70
CA GLN A 183 5.24 1.28 -7.98
C GLN A 183 4.24 2.36 -8.38
N PHE A 184 3.47 2.87 -7.41
CA PHE A 184 2.54 3.97 -7.61
C PHE A 184 3.25 5.22 -8.14
N GLU A 185 4.32 5.66 -7.48
CA GLU A 185 5.11 6.83 -7.92
C GLU A 185 5.70 6.65 -9.32
N LYS A 186 6.16 5.43 -9.63
CA LYS A 186 6.66 5.09 -10.96
C LYS A 186 5.57 5.23 -12.02
N ILE A 187 4.39 4.65 -11.77
CA ILE A 187 3.25 4.74 -12.70
C ILE A 187 2.81 6.19 -12.86
N ASN A 188 2.77 6.95 -11.77
CA ASN A 188 2.42 8.38 -11.82
C ASN A 188 3.38 9.16 -12.72
N SER A 189 4.69 8.92 -12.57
CA SER A 189 5.71 9.54 -13.43
C SER A 189 5.57 9.16 -14.91
N GLU A 190 5.22 7.90 -15.21
CA GLU A 190 4.95 7.44 -16.58
C GLU A 190 3.70 8.09 -17.17
N ILE A 191 2.66 8.31 -16.36
CA ILE A 191 1.46 9.05 -16.76
C ILE A 191 1.82 10.49 -17.14
N ASP A 192 2.55 11.20 -16.28
CA ASP A 192 2.98 12.58 -16.53
C ASP A 192 3.78 12.71 -17.85
N GLU A 193 4.69 11.75 -18.12
CA GLU A 193 5.48 11.73 -19.36
C GLU A 193 4.57 11.51 -20.60
N LEU A 194 3.60 10.60 -20.51
CA LEU A 194 2.68 10.32 -21.61
C LEU A 194 1.74 11.50 -21.88
N GLU A 195 1.26 12.18 -20.84
CA GLU A 195 0.46 13.40 -20.97
C GLU A 195 1.24 14.50 -21.70
N HIS A 196 2.52 14.70 -21.35
CA HIS A 196 3.38 15.66 -22.04
C HIS A 196 3.59 15.31 -23.53
N LYS A 197 3.82 14.02 -23.84
CA LYS A 197 3.93 13.54 -25.23
C LYS A 197 2.64 13.75 -26.01
N LEU A 198 1.50 13.49 -25.39
CA LEU A 198 0.19 13.67 -26.02
C LEU A 198 -0.06 15.15 -26.35
N CYS A 199 0.25 16.07 -25.43
CA CYS A 199 0.16 17.51 -25.66
C CYS A 199 1.02 17.94 -26.87
N THR A 200 2.27 17.49 -26.93
CA THR A 200 3.19 17.78 -28.06
C THR A 200 2.63 17.28 -29.41
N LEU A 201 2.05 16.08 -29.42
CA LEU A 201 1.44 15.51 -30.63
C LEU A 201 0.20 16.30 -31.07
N VAL A 202 -0.63 16.76 -30.13
CA VAL A 202 -1.79 17.62 -30.42
C VAL A 202 -1.33 18.91 -31.11
N MET A 203 -0.37 19.62 -30.53
CA MET A 203 0.19 20.85 -31.13
C MET A 203 0.77 20.61 -32.52
N THR A 204 1.48 19.49 -32.71
CA THR A 204 2.07 19.13 -34.01
C THR A 204 0.98 18.86 -35.05
N ARG A 205 -0.06 18.12 -34.68
CA ARG A 205 -1.22 17.82 -35.53
C ARG A 205 -1.94 19.11 -35.96
N ASP A 206 -2.11 20.07 -35.06
CA ASP A 206 -2.77 21.34 -35.38
C ASP A 206 -1.92 22.24 -36.29
N LYS A 207 -0.59 22.24 -36.10
CA LYS A 207 0.34 22.91 -37.01
C LYS A 207 0.29 22.31 -38.42
N LEU A 208 0.29 20.97 -38.53
CA LEU A 208 0.21 20.27 -39.81
C LEU A 208 -1.14 20.50 -40.50
N LYS A 209 -2.24 20.50 -39.75
CA LYS A 209 -3.57 20.81 -40.29
C LYS A 209 -3.61 22.19 -40.94
N ARG A 210 -3.14 23.23 -40.24
CA ARG A 210 -3.05 24.58 -40.79
C ARG A 210 -2.17 24.65 -42.05
N ALA A 211 -1.02 23.96 -42.04
CA ALA A 211 -0.15 23.91 -43.21
C ALA A 211 -0.83 23.22 -44.41
N LEU A 212 -1.56 22.12 -44.17
CA LEU A 212 -2.31 21.41 -45.20
C LEU A 212 -3.42 22.28 -45.79
N ASP A 213 -4.18 22.98 -44.94
CA ASP A 213 -5.26 23.87 -45.37
C ASP A 213 -4.72 25.02 -46.24
N ASN A 214 -3.58 25.60 -45.86
CA ASN A 214 -2.88 26.61 -46.65
C ASN A 214 -2.42 26.06 -48.02
N CYS A 215 -1.77 24.91 -48.05
CA CYS A 215 -1.34 24.29 -49.31
C CYS A 215 -2.54 23.93 -50.21
N ALA A 216 -3.65 23.47 -49.63
CA ALA A 216 -4.88 23.19 -50.37
C ALA A 216 -5.46 24.47 -51.00
N ALA A 217 -5.48 25.58 -50.24
CA ALA A 217 -5.92 26.88 -50.74
C ALA A 217 -5.03 27.40 -51.88
N GLU A 218 -3.70 27.32 -51.73
CA GLU A 218 -2.74 27.71 -52.76
C GLU A 218 -2.86 26.88 -54.03
N ASN A 219 -3.01 25.55 -53.90
CA ASN A 219 -3.22 24.66 -55.03
C ASN A 219 -4.52 25.00 -55.78
N ASN A 220 -5.60 25.31 -55.07
CA ASN A 220 -6.86 25.74 -55.69
C ASN A 220 -6.72 27.08 -56.41
N LYS A 221 -5.96 28.04 -55.84
CA LYS A 221 -5.64 29.31 -56.48
C LYS A 221 -4.85 29.10 -57.78
N LEU A 222 -3.84 28.23 -57.76
CA LEU A 222 -3.03 27.90 -58.93
C LEU A 222 -3.86 27.20 -60.02
N LYS A 223 -4.68 26.21 -59.66
CA LYS A 223 -5.62 25.57 -60.60
C LYS A 223 -6.56 26.58 -61.25
N THR A 224 -7.07 27.54 -60.48
CA THR A 224 -7.94 28.61 -60.98
C THR A 224 -7.20 29.53 -61.96
N GLN A 225 -5.93 29.86 -61.69
CA GLN A 225 -5.12 30.66 -62.62
C GLN A 225 -4.84 29.89 -63.92
N VAL A 226 -4.41 28.64 -63.83
CA VAL A 226 -4.16 27.78 -65.00
C VAL A 226 -5.43 27.62 -65.85
N ALA A 227 -6.59 27.44 -65.22
CA ALA A 227 -7.87 27.36 -65.93
C ALA A 227 -8.20 28.64 -66.74
N LYS A 228 -7.73 29.82 -66.30
CA LYS A 228 -7.86 31.08 -67.06
C LYS A 228 -6.90 31.16 -68.25
N TRP A 229 -5.69 30.62 -68.12
CA TRP A 229 -4.69 30.63 -69.19
C TRP A 229 -5.02 29.66 -70.31
N VAL A 230 -5.67 28.52 -70.02
CA VAL A 230 -5.97 27.49 -71.03
C VAL A 230 -6.76 28.04 -72.24
N PRO A 231 -7.87 28.79 -72.07
CA PRO A 231 -8.58 29.42 -73.19
C PRO A 231 -7.74 30.45 -73.94
N GLU A 232 -6.98 31.27 -73.22
CA GLU A 232 -6.12 32.30 -73.80
C GLU A 232 -5.05 31.67 -74.71
N CYS A 233 -4.34 30.65 -74.21
CA CYS A 233 -3.40 29.88 -75.01
C CYS A 233 -4.06 29.23 -76.23
N LYS A 234 -5.25 28.64 -76.08
CA LYS A 234 -5.99 28.09 -77.22
C LYS A 234 -6.29 29.15 -78.27
N SER A 235 -6.76 30.33 -77.85
CA SER A 235 -7.05 31.45 -78.75
C SER A 235 -5.79 31.91 -79.50
N ILE A 236 -4.67 32.06 -78.80
CA ILE A 236 -3.39 32.46 -79.39
C ILE A 236 -2.90 31.41 -80.41
N ILE A 237 -2.92 30.13 -80.05
CA ILE A 237 -2.47 29.06 -80.95
C ILE A 237 -3.35 28.96 -82.20
N THR A 238 -4.67 29.10 -82.07
CA THR A 238 -5.59 29.12 -83.22
C THR A 238 -5.29 30.32 -84.12
N ALA A 239 -5.18 31.53 -83.55
CA ALA A 239 -4.85 32.73 -84.31
C ALA A 239 -3.50 32.58 -85.05
N LEU A 240 -2.46 32.06 -84.37
CA LEU A 240 -1.16 31.82 -85.00
C LEU A 240 -1.27 30.88 -86.21
N LYS A 241 -2.05 29.81 -86.12
CA LYS A 241 -2.28 28.88 -87.24
C LYS A 241 -3.01 29.54 -88.40
N GLU A 242 -4.02 30.36 -88.11
CA GLU A 242 -4.79 31.10 -89.13
C GLU A 242 -3.92 32.12 -89.87
N TYR A 243 -3.07 32.85 -89.14
CA TYR A 243 -2.19 33.86 -89.72
C TYR A 243 -0.93 33.29 -90.37
N GLU A 244 -0.60 32.00 -90.18
CA GLU A 244 0.66 31.41 -90.65
C GLU A 244 0.83 31.52 -92.18
N THR A 245 -0.21 31.17 -92.94
CA THR A 245 -0.18 31.22 -94.40
C THR A 245 -0.12 32.66 -94.90
N SER A 246 -0.95 33.53 -94.32
CA SER A 246 -0.96 34.97 -94.63
C SER A 246 0.39 35.62 -94.34
N TYR A 247 1.03 35.27 -93.23
CA TYR A 247 2.36 35.75 -92.86
C TYR A 247 3.44 35.29 -93.86
N LYS A 248 3.42 34.01 -94.26
CA LYS A 248 4.33 33.47 -95.28
C LYS A 248 4.17 34.18 -96.63
N VAL A 249 2.93 34.42 -97.06
CA VAL A 249 2.65 35.17 -98.31
C VAL A 249 3.15 36.61 -98.20
N ALA A 250 2.88 37.28 -97.08
CA ALA A 250 3.34 38.65 -96.84
C ALA A 250 4.87 38.75 -96.88
N LEU A 251 5.60 37.77 -96.30
CA LEU A 251 7.06 37.70 -96.38
C LEU A 251 7.56 37.55 -97.81
N THR A 252 6.98 36.65 -98.60
CA THR A 252 7.35 36.45 -100.01
C THR A 252 7.08 37.69 -100.84
N ASN A 253 5.91 38.31 -100.66
CA ASN A 253 5.55 39.54 -101.36
C ASN A 253 6.49 40.68 -100.99
N LYS A 254 6.81 40.86 -99.70
CA LYS A 254 7.80 41.84 -99.24
C LYS A 254 9.13 41.65 -99.97
N ARG A 255 9.66 40.41 -100.02
CA ARG A 255 10.92 40.11 -100.72
C ARG A 255 10.83 40.45 -102.20
N LYS A 256 9.74 40.08 -102.87
CA LYS A 256 9.54 40.39 -104.29
C LYS A 256 9.54 41.90 -104.54
N THR A 257 8.86 42.68 -103.70
CA THR A 257 8.88 44.14 -103.78
C THR A 257 10.27 44.73 -103.50
N GLU A 258 11.02 44.15 -102.56
CA GLU A 258 12.42 44.53 -102.30
C GLU A 258 13.33 44.24 -103.51
N ASP A 259 13.15 43.10 -104.17
CA ASP A 259 13.90 42.70 -105.38
C ASP A 259 13.56 43.62 -106.57
N GLU A 260 12.27 43.90 -106.81
CA GLU A 260 11.80 44.84 -107.84
C GLU A 260 12.37 46.25 -107.61
N TRP A 261 12.40 46.71 -106.36
CA TRP A 261 12.99 47.99 -105.99
C TRP A 261 14.51 48.02 -106.22
N ALA A 262 15.21 46.93 -105.89
CA ALA A 262 16.64 46.81 -106.15
C ALA A 262 16.95 46.80 -107.66
N ASP A 263 16.11 46.15 -108.47
CA ASP A 263 16.25 46.11 -109.93
C ASP A 263 16.01 47.49 -110.54
N LEU A 264 14.93 48.19 -110.15
CA LEU A 264 14.66 49.58 -110.55
C LEU A 264 15.84 50.50 -110.23
N LYS A 265 16.45 50.37 -109.05
CA LYS A 265 17.66 51.12 -108.69
C LYS A 265 18.82 50.81 -109.63
N LYS A 266 19.06 49.53 -109.96
CA LYS A 266 20.11 49.14 -110.92
C LYS A 266 19.84 49.71 -112.31
N THR A 267 18.62 49.58 -112.82
CA THR A 267 18.22 50.11 -114.13
C THR A 267 18.36 51.63 -114.18
N PHE A 268 18.01 52.34 -113.10
CA PHE A 268 18.20 53.78 -113.02
C PHE A 268 19.68 54.17 -113.06
N VAL A 269 20.55 53.49 -112.28
CA VAL A 269 22.00 53.73 -112.30
C VAL A 269 22.60 53.39 -113.67
N ALA A 270 22.19 52.30 -114.31
CA ALA A 270 22.68 51.90 -115.63
C ALA A 270 22.28 52.87 -116.75
N ASN A 271 21.12 53.53 -116.63
CA ASN A 271 20.66 54.54 -117.57
C ASN A 271 21.05 55.98 -117.16
N LYS A 272 21.81 56.14 -116.08
CA LYS A 272 22.31 57.44 -115.64
C LYS A 272 23.52 57.84 -116.49
N ILE A 273 23.22 58.51 -117.61
CA ILE A 273 24.14 59.42 -118.30
C ILE A 273 23.98 60.80 -117.66
#